data_AF-B0YAW4-F1
#
_entry.id   AF-B0YAW4-F1
#
_cell.length_a   1.000
_cell.length_b   1.000
_cell.length_c   1.000
_cell.angle_alpha   90.00
_cell.angle_beta   90.00
_cell.angle_gamma   90.00
#
_symmetry.space_group_name_H-M   'P 1'
#
loop_
_entity.id
_entity.type
_entity.pdbx_description
1 polymer ?
#
loop_
_entity_poly.entity_id
_entity_poly.type
_entity_poly.pdbx_seq_one_letter_code
_entity_poly.pdbx_strand_id
1 'polypeptide(L)'
;MWVAAVYTNTISCTLVYSIAIVVYNEGGLAAIPVVKNLIGAIGLGCYCWGTTIIFDGGKELHGLKAVAVLMIVGIFATTGHAQDFRDRTADATRGRKTIPLLLSQPVARWSLATITAAWTIGLIALWKPPAIVTLAYVAASLRCLDGFLSSYDEKDDYVSYCWYGITVLASWE
;
A
#
# COMPACT_ATOMS: atom_id res chain seq x y z
N MET A 1 23.45 3.66 8.02
CA MET A 1 22.49 2.55 7.88
C MET A 1 23.15 1.20 8.15
N TRP A 2 24.14 0.78 7.36
CA TRP A 2 24.80 -0.53 7.49
C TRP A 2 25.48 -0.79 8.84
N VAL A 3 26.18 0.20 9.40
CA VAL A 3 26.80 0.08 10.73
C VAL A 3 25.75 -0.21 11.81
N ALA A 4 24.65 0.56 11.83
CA ALA A 4 23.53 0.30 12.73
C ALA A 4 22.92 -1.08 12.50
N ALA A 5 22.82 -1.53 11.24
CA ALA A 5 22.25 -2.83 10.91
C ALA A 5 23.03 -4.01 11.50
N VAL A 6 24.35 -3.89 11.63
CA VAL A 6 25.19 -4.88 12.32
C VAL A 6 24.90 -4.89 13.81
N TYR A 7 24.82 -3.71 14.45
CA TYR A 7 24.56 -3.61 15.88
C TYR A 7 23.15 -4.05 16.29
N THR A 8 22.16 -3.86 15.41
CA THR A 8 20.75 -4.16 15.72
C THR A 8 20.23 -5.46 15.10
N ASN A 9 21.12 -6.27 14.51
CA ASN A 9 20.76 -7.50 13.79
C ASN A 9 19.70 -7.31 12.68
N THR A 10 19.76 -6.21 11.94
CA THR A 10 18.82 -5.85 10.86
C THR A 10 19.48 -5.89 9.48
N ILE A 11 20.55 -6.68 9.32
CA ILE A 11 21.32 -6.79 8.07
C ILE A 11 20.43 -7.23 6.92
N SER A 12 19.58 -8.24 7.13
CA SER A 12 18.69 -8.79 6.08
C SER A 12 17.73 -7.75 5.53
N CYS A 13 17.02 -7.00 6.38
CA CYS A 13 16.09 -5.97 5.90
C CYS A 13 16.82 -4.77 5.28
N THR A 14 18.01 -4.42 5.78
CA THR A 14 18.86 -3.36 5.22
C THR A 14 19.36 -3.71 3.83
N LEU A 15 19.71 -4.98 3.60
CA LEU A 15 20.11 -5.49 2.29
C LEU A 15 18.94 -5.46 1.31
N VAL A 16 17.78 -5.99 1.69
CA VAL A 16 16.57 -5.97 0.86
C VAL A 16 16.19 -4.52 0.50
N TYR A 17 16.22 -3.60 1.47
CA TYR A 17 15.96 -2.18 1.22
C TYR A 17 16.97 -1.57 0.23
N SER A 18 18.26 -1.87 0.40
CA SER A 18 19.33 -1.35 -0.46
C SER A 18 19.23 -1.90 -1.89
N ILE A 19 18.82 -3.15 -2.06
CA ILE A 19 18.54 -3.72 -3.38
C ILE A 19 17.29 -3.05 -3.97
N ALA A 20 16.20 -2.96 -3.19
CA ALA A 20 14.95 -2.37 -3.64
C ALA A 20 15.15 -0.93 -4.16
N ILE A 21 15.91 -0.09 -3.45
CA ILE A 21 16.16 1.30 -3.87
C ILE A 21 17.02 1.37 -5.14
N VAL A 22 18.04 0.51 -5.29
CA VAL A 22 18.89 0.47 -6.48
C VAL A 22 18.07 0.01 -7.68
N VAL A 23 17.32 -1.08 -7.55
CA VAL A 23 16.52 -1.61 -8.66
C VAL A 23 15.36 -0.67 -9.02
N TYR A 24 14.77 0.02 -8.03
CA TYR A 24 13.76 1.05 -8.27
C TYR A 24 14.29 2.20 -9.12
N ASN A 25 15.43 2.79 -8.72
CA ASN A 25 15.98 3.99 -9.34
C ASN A 25 16.82 3.69 -10.59
N GLU A 26 17.81 2.81 -10.46
CA GLU A 26 18.81 2.52 -11.49
C GLU A 26 18.36 1.38 -12.42
N GLY A 27 17.57 0.43 -11.89
CA GLY A 27 17.06 -0.71 -12.65
C GLY A 27 15.85 -0.40 -13.55
N GLY A 28 15.35 0.84 -13.54
CA GLY A 28 14.22 1.27 -14.36
C GLY A 28 12.86 0.68 -13.97
N LEU A 29 12.78 -0.10 -12.88
CA LEU A 29 11.51 -0.70 -12.43
C LEU A 29 10.47 0.34 -11.99
N ALA A 30 10.89 1.56 -11.65
CA ALA A 30 9.98 2.67 -11.40
C ALA A 30 9.10 3.05 -12.63
N ALA A 31 9.51 2.67 -13.85
CA ALA A 31 8.74 2.91 -15.06
C ALA A 31 7.58 1.92 -15.25
N ILE A 32 7.59 0.78 -14.53
CA ILE A 32 6.54 -0.23 -14.62
C ILE A 32 5.46 0.07 -13.55
N PRO A 33 4.21 0.38 -13.95
CA PRO A 33 3.16 0.92 -13.06
C PRO A 33 2.93 0.13 -11.77
N VAL A 34 2.79 -1.20 -11.87
CA VAL A 34 2.52 -2.06 -10.71
C VAL A 34 3.77 -2.25 -9.86
N VAL A 35 4.91 -2.41 -10.52
CA VAL A 35 6.18 -2.71 -9.86
C VAL A 35 6.69 -1.50 -9.09
N LYS A 36 6.49 -0.27 -9.56
CA LYS A 36 6.87 0.94 -8.82
C LYS A 36 6.18 1.00 -7.45
N ASN A 37 4.89 0.69 -7.42
CA ASN A 37 4.08 0.77 -6.19
C ASN A 37 4.46 -0.38 -5.25
N LEU A 38 4.71 -1.59 -5.79
CA LEU A 38 5.15 -2.74 -5.01
C LEU A 38 6.55 -2.54 -4.41
N ILE A 39 7.53 -2.09 -5.19
CA ILE A 39 8.90 -1.89 -4.70
C ILE A 39 8.95 -0.72 -3.70
N GLY A 40 8.20 0.36 -3.95
CA GLY A 40 8.03 1.44 -2.99
C GLY A 40 7.49 0.92 -1.65
N ALA A 41 6.48 0.03 -1.70
CA ALA A 41 5.92 -0.59 -0.51
C ALA A 41 6.88 -1.57 0.18
N ILE A 42 7.72 -2.31 -0.57
CA ILE A 42 8.80 -3.12 0.01
C ILE A 42 9.78 -2.24 0.79
N GLY A 43 10.11 -1.06 0.28
CA GLY A 43 10.96 -0.10 0.97
C GLY A 43 10.43 0.24 2.37
N LEU A 44 9.13 0.56 2.47
CA LEU A 44 8.50 0.79 3.77
C LEU A 44 8.34 -0.48 4.60
N GLY A 45 8.04 -1.62 3.98
CA GLY A 45 8.01 -2.92 4.65
C GLY A 45 9.33 -3.24 5.34
N CYS A 46 10.47 -2.91 4.71
CA CYS A 46 11.79 -3.06 5.30
C CYS A 46 11.99 -2.14 6.51
N TYR A 47 11.42 -0.94 6.49
CA TYR A 47 11.42 -0.04 7.65
C TYR A 47 10.64 -0.67 8.83
N CYS A 48 9.42 -1.15 8.58
CA CYS A 48 8.61 -1.82 9.61
C CYS A 48 9.26 -3.12 10.12
N TRP A 49 9.87 -3.89 9.22
CA TRP A 49 10.65 -5.10 9.55
C TRP A 49 11.81 -4.76 10.48
N GLY A 50 12.66 -3.80 10.10
CA GLY A 50 13.82 -3.40 10.90
C GLY A 50 13.42 -2.90 12.30
N THR A 51 12.40 -2.05 12.37
CA THR A 51 11.84 -1.56 13.63
C THR A 51 11.32 -2.69 14.51
N THR A 52 10.64 -3.68 13.93
CA THR A 52 10.12 -4.85 14.67
C THR A 52 11.26 -5.68 15.26
N ILE A 53 12.34 -5.92 14.52
CA ILE A 53 13.52 -6.64 15.03
C ILE A 53 14.14 -5.87 16.19
N ILE A 54 14.30 -4.55 16.05
CA ILE A 54 14.91 -3.70 17.10
C ILE A 54 14.10 -3.78 18.40
N PHE A 55 12.77 -3.64 18.33
CA PHE A 55 11.91 -3.71 19.51
C PHE A 55 11.80 -5.13 20.11
N ASP A 56 12.02 -6.17 19.32
CA ASP A 56 12.01 -7.56 19.78
C ASP A 56 13.39 -8.06 20.26
N GLY A 57 14.35 -7.15 20.45
CA GLY A 57 15.69 -7.46 20.97
C GLY A 57 16.57 -8.21 19.97
N GLY A 58 16.43 -7.91 18.67
CA GLY A 58 17.27 -8.50 17.62
C GLY A 58 16.80 -9.87 17.11
N LYS A 59 15.64 -10.36 17.54
CA LYS A 59 15.08 -11.62 17.07
C LYS A 59 14.53 -11.52 15.67
N GLU A 60 14.67 -12.59 14.90
CA GLU A 60 14.20 -12.65 13.52
C GLU A 60 12.67 -12.61 13.41
N LEU A 61 12.21 -12.16 12.24
CA LEU A 61 10.80 -11.95 11.95
C LEU A 61 10.10 -13.30 11.66
N HIS A 62 9.23 -13.75 12.56
CA HIS A 62 8.48 -14.99 12.41
C HIS A 62 7.02 -14.85 12.89
N GLY A 63 6.17 -15.79 12.45
CA GLY A 63 4.77 -15.86 12.86
C GLY A 63 3.99 -14.57 12.55
N LEU A 64 3.24 -14.07 13.54
CA LEU A 64 2.37 -12.91 13.38
C LEU A 64 3.13 -11.63 12.99
N LYS A 65 4.38 -11.48 13.42
CA LYS A 65 5.22 -10.33 13.07
C LYS A 65 5.51 -10.29 11.57
N ALA A 66 5.79 -11.45 10.98
CA ALA A 66 6.01 -11.56 9.53
C ALA A 66 4.72 -11.27 8.74
N VAL A 67 3.59 -11.80 9.21
CA VAL A 67 2.28 -11.53 8.61
C VAL A 67 1.96 -10.02 8.67
N ALA A 68 2.20 -9.35 9.80
CA ALA A 68 1.97 -7.92 9.95
C ALA A 68 2.81 -7.09 8.97
N VAL A 69 4.11 -7.39 8.82
CA VAL A 69 4.98 -6.71 7.86
C VAL A 69 4.52 -6.93 6.42
N LEU A 70 4.14 -8.17 6.06
CA LEU A 70 3.63 -8.47 4.71
C LEU A 70 2.31 -7.75 4.42
N MET A 71 1.42 -7.65 5.42
CA MET A 71 0.18 -6.87 5.30
C MET A 71 0.48 -5.39 5.06
N ILE A 72 1.43 -4.80 5.79
CA ILE A 72 1.86 -3.41 5.56
C ILE A 72 2.36 -3.23 4.12
N VAL A 73 3.19 -4.15 3.60
CA VAL A 73 3.63 -4.09 2.19
C VAL A 73 2.44 -4.12 1.23
N GLY A 74 1.49 -5.03 1.42
CA GLY A 74 0.29 -5.10 0.57
C GLY A 74 -0.56 -3.83 0.64
N ILE A 75 -0.77 -3.32 1.85
CA ILE A 75 -1.51 -2.07 2.11
C ILE A 75 -0.86 -0.90 1.38
N PHE A 76 0.46 -0.73 1.51
CA PHE A 76 1.15 0.39 0.88
C PHE A 76 1.22 0.25 -0.64
N ALA A 77 1.38 -0.96 -1.17
CA ALA A 77 1.39 -1.18 -2.61
C ALA A 77 0.04 -0.80 -3.24
N THR A 78 -1.05 -1.22 -2.58
CA THR A 78 -2.41 -0.91 -3.04
C THR A 78 -2.81 0.55 -2.77
N THR A 79 -2.28 1.16 -1.71
CA THR A 79 -2.41 2.61 -1.48
C THR A 79 -1.70 3.41 -2.57
N GLY A 80 -0.49 3.02 -2.98
CA GLY A 80 0.21 3.64 -4.12
C GLY A 80 -0.59 3.51 -5.42
N HIS A 81 -1.25 2.37 -5.64
CA HIS A 81 -2.17 2.20 -6.76
C HIS A 81 -3.37 3.17 -6.70
N ALA A 82 -3.92 3.44 -5.52
CA ALA A 82 -4.97 4.45 -5.35
C ALA A 82 -4.46 5.90 -5.53
N GLN A 83 -3.24 6.20 -5.08
CA GLN A 83 -2.60 7.52 -5.26
C GLN A 83 -2.47 7.90 -6.75
N ASP A 84 -2.17 6.92 -7.61
CA ASP A 84 -2.02 7.15 -9.05
C ASP A 84 -3.27 7.77 -9.70
N PHE A 85 -4.47 7.59 -9.12
CA PHE A 85 -5.72 8.13 -9.68
C PHE A 85 -5.90 9.63 -9.38
N ARG A 86 -5.56 10.07 -8.17
CA ARG A 86 -5.59 11.49 -7.81
C ARG A 86 -4.42 12.28 -8.43
N ASP A 87 -3.32 11.58 -8.73
CA ASP A 87 -2.08 12.20 -9.22
C ASP A 87 -1.93 12.09 -10.76
N ARG A 88 -3.01 11.72 -11.47
CA ARG A 88 -3.04 11.49 -12.94
C ARG A 88 -2.45 12.63 -13.75
N THR A 89 -2.90 13.87 -13.55
CA THR A 89 -2.40 15.05 -14.28
C THR A 89 -0.92 15.30 -14.00
N ALA A 90 -0.48 15.14 -12.75
CA ALA A 90 0.92 15.29 -12.37
C ALA A 90 1.79 14.19 -12.98
N ASP A 91 1.30 12.95 -13.01
CA ASP A 91 1.95 11.80 -13.63
C ASP A 91 2.09 11.96 -15.14
N ALA A 92 1.03 12.40 -15.82
CA ALA A 92 1.04 12.68 -17.25
C ALA A 92 2.07 13.76 -17.59
N THR A 93 2.09 14.86 -16.82
CA THR A 93 3.05 15.97 -17.00
C THR A 93 4.50 15.52 -16.83
N ARG A 94 4.75 14.57 -15.93
CA ARG A 94 6.07 13.98 -15.69
C ARG A 94 6.41 12.84 -16.64
N GLY A 95 5.54 12.51 -17.60
CA GLY A 95 5.71 11.38 -18.51
C GLY A 95 5.68 10.01 -17.83
N ARG A 96 5.10 9.90 -16.62
CA ARG A 96 4.98 8.63 -15.90
C ARG A 96 3.86 7.79 -16.51
N LYS A 97 4.07 6.48 -16.53
CA LYS A 97 3.06 5.50 -16.96
C LYS A 97 2.45 4.87 -15.71
N THR A 98 1.20 5.20 -15.42
CA THR A 98 0.43 4.63 -14.31
C THR A 98 -0.81 3.91 -14.81
N ILE A 99 -1.39 3.01 -14.02
CA ILE A 99 -2.59 2.27 -14.42
C ILE A 99 -3.73 3.18 -14.93
N PRO A 100 -4.08 4.28 -14.22
CA PRO A 100 -5.13 5.18 -14.71
C PRO A 100 -4.81 5.93 -16.01
N LEU A 101 -3.53 6.00 -16.42
CA LEU A 101 -3.10 6.60 -17.69
C LEU A 101 -2.94 5.57 -18.82
N LEU A 102 -2.72 4.30 -18.49
CA LEU A 102 -2.48 3.22 -19.46
C LEU A 102 -3.74 2.44 -19.83
N LEU A 103 -4.65 2.22 -18.88
CA LEU A 103 -5.86 1.44 -19.10
C LEU A 103 -7.08 2.36 -19.33
N SER A 104 -8.14 1.79 -19.92
CA SER A 104 -9.42 2.49 -19.98
C SER A 104 -9.93 2.78 -18.56
N GLN A 105 -10.58 3.93 -18.37
CA GLN A 105 -11.07 4.36 -17.06
C GLN A 105 -11.89 3.26 -16.37
N PRO A 106 -12.87 2.59 -17.01
CA PRO A 106 -13.63 1.53 -16.35
C PRO A 106 -12.75 0.40 -15.79
N VAL A 107 -11.79 -0.09 -16.57
CA VAL A 107 -10.89 -1.18 -16.14
C VAL A 107 -10.02 -0.72 -14.96
N ALA A 108 -9.48 0.49 -15.04
CA ALA A 108 -8.69 1.08 -13.97
C ALA A 108 -9.52 1.23 -12.68
N ARG A 109 -10.76 1.75 -12.75
CA ARG A 109 -11.64 1.92 -11.57
C ARG A 109 -12.05 0.59 -10.96
N TRP A 110 -12.40 -0.41 -11.77
CA TRP A 110 -12.75 -1.75 -11.28
C TRP A 110 -11.57 -2.45 -10.60
N SER A 111 -10.32 -2.13 -10.96
CA SER A 111 -9.16 -2.63 -10.23
C SER A 111 -9.11 -2.11 -8.78
N LEU A 112 -9.39 -0.82 -8.56
CA LEU A 112 -9.51 -0.26 -7.21
C LEU A 112 -10.69 -0.83 -6.46
N ALA A 113 -11.82 -1.03 -7.15
CA ALA A 113 -13.00 -1.58 -6.53
C ALA A 113 -12.76 -2.99 -5.99
N THR A 114 -12.12 -3.83 -6.82
CA THR A 114 -11.75 -5.20 -6.46
C THR A 114 -10.78 -5.22 -5.28
N ILE A 115 -9.75 -4.37 -5.30
CA ILE A 115 -8.76 -4.26 -4.22
C ILE A 115 -9.41 -3.80 -2.91
N THR A 116 -10.26 -2.78 -2.96
CA THR A 116 -10.95 -2.24 -1.78
C THR A 116 -11.88 -3.29 -1.17
N ALA A 117 -12.63 -4.02 -2.00
CA ALA A 117 -13.49 -5.11 -1.55
C ALA A 117 -12.67 -6.27 -0.94
N ALA A 118 -11.56 -6.65 -1.57
CA ALA A 118 -10.68 -7.71 -1.07
C ALA A 118 -10.08 -7.35 0.29
N TRP A 119 -9.58 -6.12 0.48
CA TRP A 119 -9.12 -5.65 1.79
C TRP A 119 -10.25 -5.61 2.81
N THR A 120 -11.43 -5.12 2.43
CA THR A 120 -12.56 -5.03 3.34
C THR A 120 -12.92 -6.40 3.91
N ILE A 121 -13.12 -7.38 3.02
CA ILE A 121 -13.49 -8.76 3.40
C ILE A 121 -12.34 -9.43 4.16
N GLY A 122 -11.11 -9.29 3.66
CA GLY A 122 -9.92 -9.93 4.24
C GLY A 122 -9.65 -9.46 5.67
N LEU A 123 -9.73 -8.15 5.93
CA LEU A 123 -9.48 -7.59 7.25
C LEU A 123 -10.58 -7.95 8.26
N ILE A 124 -11.86 -7.94 7.85
CA ILE A 124 -12.96 -8.42 8.69
C ILE A 124 -12.77 -9.90 9.04
N ALA A 125 -12.43 -10.73 8.05
CA ALA A 125 -12.26 -12.17 8.26
C ALA A 125 -11.06 -12.49 9.16
N LEU A 126 -9.96 -11.74 9.02
CA LEU A 126 -8.74 -11.93 9.78
C LEU A 126 -8.90 -11.48 11.24
N TRP A 127 -9.45 -10.28 11.45
CA TRP A 127 -9.46 -9.63 12.77
C TRP A 127 -10.75 -9.84 13.56
N LYS A 128 -11.85 -10.22 12.89
CA LYS A 128 -13.17 -10.44 13.50
C LYS A 128 -13.59 -9.31 14.44
N PRO A 129 -13.58 -8.04 13.98
CA PRO A 129 -13.88 -6.91 14.84
C PRO A 129 -15.36 -6.89 15.27
N PRO A 130 -15.72 -6.14 16.32
CA PRO A 130 -17.10 -5.99 16.76
C PRO A 130 -18.03 -5.50 15.63
N ALA A 131 -19.33 -5.82 15.73
CA ALA A 131 -20.31 -5.51 14.69
C ALA A 131 -20.34 -4.02 14.32
N ILE A 132 -20.23 -3.12 15.30
CA ILE A 132 -20.24 -1.67 15.07
C ILE A 132 -19.03 -1.21 14.25
N VAL A 133 -17.85 -1.78 14.50
CA VAL A 133 -16.62 -1.49 13.77
C VAL A 133 -16.73 -2.05 12.35
N THR A 134 -17.22 -3.28 12.21
CA THR A 134 -17.50 -3.90 10.90
C THR A 134 -18.43 -3.03 10.06
N LEU A 135 -19.53 -2.53 10.64
CA LEU A 135 -20.49 -1.69 9.92
C LEU A 135 -19.88 -0.36 9.50
N ALA A 136 -19.14 0.32 10.39
CA ALA A 136 -18.44 1.56 10.06
C ALA A 136 -17.43 1.34 8.93
N TYR A 137 -16.71 0.21 8.98
CA TYR A 137 -15.70 -0.18 8.02
C TYR A 137 -16.28 -0.43 6.62
N VAL A 138 -17.38 -1.19 6.55
CA VAL A 138 -18.11 -1.44 5.30
C VAL A 138 -18.73 -0.15 4.75
N ALA A 139 -19.27 0.72 5.61
CA ALA A 139 -19.81 2.01 5.17
C ALA A 139 -18.73 2.90 4.55
N ALA A 140 -17.56 2.98 5.17
CA ALA A 140 -16.42 3.72 4.64
C ALA A 140 -15.90 3.14 3.32
N SER A 141 -15.88 1.81 3.16
CA SER A 141 -15.47 1.17 1.90
C SER A 141 -16.48 1.40 0.79
N LEU A 142 -17.78 1.32 1.06
CA LEU A 142 -18.82 1.66 0.08
C LEU A 142 -18.73 3.13 -0.35
N ARG A 143 -18.47 4.06 0.58
CA ARG A 143 -18.27 5.47 0.23
C ARG A 143 -17.04 5.69 -0.64
N CYS A 144 -15.94 4.98 -0.36
CA CYS A 144 -14.74 5.00 -1.19
C CYS A 144 -15.02 4.49 -2.61
N LEU A 145 -15.74 3.36 -2.72
CA LEU A 145 -16.09 2.72 -3.98
C LEU A 145 -16.98 3.60 -4.86
N ASP A 146 -18.02 4.20 -4.27
CA ASP A 146 -18.93 5.10 -4.97
C ASP A 146 -18.17 6.24 -5.64
N GLY A 147 -17.27 6.91 -4.91
CA GLY A 147 -16.52 8.03 -5.47
C GLY A 147 -15.61 7.64 -6.66
N PHE A 148 -14.95 6.47 -6.60
CA PHE A 148 -14.12 5.99 -7.71
C PHE A 148 -14.93 5.49 -8.92
N LEU A 149 -16.15 5.01 -8.74
CA LEU A 149 -16.99 4.46 -9.82
C LEU A 149 -17.89 5.52 -10.46
N SER A 150 -18.34 6.50 -9.68
CA SER A 150 -19.34 7.49 -10.09
C SER A 150 -18.75 8.70 -10.80
N SER A 151 -17.48 9.03 -10.58
CA SER A 151 -16.81 10.19 -11.17
C SER A 151 -15.43 9.85 -11.72
N TYR A 152 -15.05 10.53 -12.80
CA TYR A 152 -13.71 10.46 -13.39
C TYR A 152 -12.90 11.74 -13.18
N ASP A 153 -13.36 12.63 -12.30
CA ASP A 153 -12.62 13.83 -11.90
C ASP A 153 -11.55 13.51 -10.86
N GLU A 154 -10.37 14.13 -10.98
CA GLU A 154 -9.25 13.94 -10.05
C GLU A 154 -9.58 14.47 -8.64
N LYS A 155 -10.49 15.45 -8.53
CA LYS A 155 -10.96 15.95 -7.22
C LYS A 155 -11.74 14.88 -6.47
N ASP A 156 -12.61 14.15 -7.15
CA ASP A 156 -13.37 13.06 -6.54
C ASP A 156 -12.47 11.87 -6.23
N ASP A 157 -11.44 11.65 -7.05
CA ASP A 157 -10.38 10.66 -6.77
C ASP A 157 -9.61 10.98 -5.50
N TYR A 158 -9.31 12.25 -5.26
CA TYR A 158 -8.66 12.71 -4.03
C TYR A 158 -9.54 12.41 -2.81
N VAL A 159 -10.84 12.74 -2.87
CA VAL A 159 -11.78 12.47 -1.77
C VAL A 159 -11.90 10.96 -1.53
N SER A 160 -12.03 10.17 -2.59
CA SER A 160 -12.13 8.71 -2.53
C SER A 160 -10.85 8.09 -1.98
N TYR A 161 -9.69 8.62 -2.35
CA TYR A 161 -8.40 8.24 -1.79
C TYR A 161 -8.31 8.52 -0.27
N CYS A 162 -8.84 9.64 0.22
CA CYS A 162 -8.90 9.89 1.66
C CYS A 162 -9.75 8.83 2.39
N TRP A 163 -10.90 8.45 1.82
CA TRP A 163 -11.72 7.36 2.35
C TRP A 163 -11.02 6.01 2.29
N TYR A 164 -10.27 5.73 1.21
CA TYR A 164 -9.41 4.55 1.11
C TYR A 164 -8.37 4.48 2.22
N GLY A 165 -7.76 5.63 2.57
CA GLY A 165 -6.82 5.70 3.70
C GLY A 165 -7.49 5.36 5.03
N ILE A 166 -8.69 5.89 5.27
CA ILE A 166 -9.48 5.60 6.49
C ILE A 166 -9.83 4.11 6.56
N THR A 167 -10.26 3.50 5.45
CA THR A 167 -10.58 2.06 5.40
C THR A 167 -9.35 1.17 5.51
N VAL A 168 -8.12 1.65 5.40
CA VAL A 168 -6.94 0.78 5.57
C VAL A 168 -6.26 1.01 6.92
N LEU A 169 -6.42 2.21 7.50
CA LEU A 169 -5.85 2.55 8.81
C LEU A 169 -6.79 2.24 9.97
N ALA A 170 -8.11 2.31 9.79
CA ALA A 170 -9.09 2.07 10.87
C ALA A 170 -9.18 0.61 11.34
N SER A 171 -8.41 -0.33 10.76
CA SER A 171 -8.36 -1.73 11.19
C SER A 171 -7.32 -2.01 12.29
N TRP A 172 -6.64 -0.99 12.80
CA TRP A 172 -5.52 -1.12 13.76
C TRP A 172 -5.83 -0.68 15.19
N GLU A 173 -7.10 -0.38 15.50
CA GLU A 173 -7.61 -0.09 16.85
C GLU A 173 -8.70 -1.10 17.24
#